data_AF-A0A1R4HBA4-F1
#
_entry.id   AF-A0A1R4HBA4-F1
#
_cell.length_a   1.000
_cell.length_b   1.000
_cell.length_c   1.000
_cell.angle_alpha   90.00
_cell.angle_beta   90.00
_cell.angle_gamma   90.00
#
_symmetry.space_group_name_H-M   'P 1'
#
loop_
_entity.id
_entity.type
_entity.pdbx_description
1 polymer ?
#
loop_
_entity_poly.entity_id
_entity_poly.type
_entity_poly.pdbx_seq_one_letter_code
_entity_poly.pdbx_strand_id
1 'polypeptide(L)'
;MTGLKMTTITTDEMHAARDCGESKTDWAVLRQNQRDGIEPSDDEDSPDAALLMREIITKRRGGRSVGSGNKEQVAIRFDKDILEYFRSTGTGWQTRINDVLKEWVKDHAA
;
A
#
# COMPACT_ATOMS: atom_id res chain seq x y z
N MET A 1 4.50 34.97 -14.27
CA MET A 1 4.40 33.61 -13.69
C MET A 1 3.31 32.86 -14.44
N THR A 2 3.68 32.11 -15.46
CA THR A 2 2.73 31.41 -16.34
C THR A 2 2.64 29.98 -15.85
N GLY A 3 1.49 29.61 -15.26
CA GLY A 3 1.24 28.28 -14.71
C GLY A 3 1.34 27.18 -15.78
N LEU A 4 1.87 26.04 -15.37
CA LEU A 4 1.98 24.83 -16.17
C LEU A 4 0.60 24.41 -16.69
N LYS A 5 0.40 24.38 -18.01
CA LYS A 5 -0.83 23.87 -18.63
C LYS A 5 -0.81 22.34 -18.51
N MET A 6 -1.58 21.77 -17.58
CA MET A 6 -1.78 20.32 -17.51
C MET A 6 -2.70 19.90 -18.67
N THR A 7 -2.14 19.24 -19.69
CA THR A 7 -2.93 18.63 -20.76
C THR A 7 -3.34 17.23 -20.30
N THR A 8 -4.57 17.09 -19.80
CA THR A 8 -5.17 15.78 -19.55
C THR A 8 -5.68 15.24 -20.88
N ILE A 9 -4.84 14.49 -21.60
CA ILE A 9 -5.26 13.68 -22.76
C ILE A 9 -5.74 12.34 -22.21
N THR A 10 -6.92 11.91 -22.62
CA THR A 10 -7.47 10.59 -22.27
C THR A 10 -6.71 9.47 -22.99
N THR A 11 -6.73 8.25 -22.46
CA THR A 11 -6.00 7.12 -23.07
C THR A 11 -6.43 6.88 -24.53
N ASP A 12 -7.72 6.99 -24.85
CA ASP A 12 -8.23 6.82 -26.21
C ASP A 12 -7.74 7.91 -27.16
N GLU A 13 -7.68 9.16 -26.71
CA GLU A 13 -7.09 10.27 -27.49
C GLU A 13 -5.59 10.08 -27.71
N MET A 14 -4.86 9.50 -26.74
CA MET A 14 -3.46 9.12 -26.94
C MET A 14 -3.29 8.03 -28.00
N HIS A 15 -4.19 7.04 -28.04
CA HIS A 15 -4.19 5.98 -29.06
C HIS A 15 -4.50 6.56 -30.44
N ALA A 16 -5.53 7.39 -30.55
CA ALA A 16 -5.89 8.05 -31.81
C ALA A 16 -4.75 8.96 -32.33
N ALA A 17 -4.08 9.72 -31.47
CA ALA A 17 -2.93 10.55 -31.87
C ALA A 17 -1.73 9.72 -32.36
N ARG A 18 -1.54 8.49 -31.85
CA ARG A 18 -0.53 7.55 -32.35
C ARG A 18 -0.89 7.01 -33.73
N ASP A 19 -2.16 6.66 -33.93
CA ASP A 19 -2.66 6.13 -35.19
C ASP A 19 -2.67 7.18 -36.32
N CYS A 20 -2.92 8.44 -35.97
CA CYS A 20 -2.87 9.59 -36.90
C CYS A 20 -1.46 10.16 -37.12
N GLY A 21 -0.42 9.65 -36.45
CA GLY A 21 0.96 10.12 -36.60
C GLY A 21 1.27 11.46 -35.91
N GLU A 22 0.39 11.95 -35.06
CA GLU A 22 0.54 13.21 -34.30
C GLU A 22 1.28 13.00 -32.97
N SER A 23 1.58 11.76 -32.60
CA SER A 23 2.38 11.48 -31.43
C SER A 23 3.81 11.99 -31.62
N LYS A 24 4.29 12.80 -30.69
CA LYS A 24 5.69 13.29 -30.66
C LYS A 24 6.74 12.20 -30.45
N THR A 25 6.32 10.95 -30.30
CA THR A 25 7.19 9.79 -30.08
C THR A 25 7.33 9.01 -31.38
N ASP A 26 8.57 8.76 -31.81
CA ASP A 26 8.86 7.87 -32.93
C ASP A 26 8.72 6.40 -32.49
N TRP A 27 7.52 5.85 -32.65
CA TRP A 27 7.21 4.46 -32.30
C TRP A 27 7.86 3.45 -33.23
N ALA A 28 8.22 3.84 -34.46
CA ALA A 28 8.89 2.93 -35.40
C ALA A 28 10.32 2.65 -34.92
N VAL A 29 11.03 3.69 -34.51
CA VAL A 29 12.38 3.58 -33.93
C VAL A 29 12.36 2.77 -32.63
N LEU A 30 11.42 3.04 -31.71
CA LEU A 30 11.33 2.29 -30.45
C LEU A 30 11.08 0.79 -30.67
N ARG A 31 10.18 0.43 -31.60
CA ARG A 31 9.91 -0.97 -31.94
C ARG A 31 11.11 -1.65 -32.59
N GLN A 32 11.86 -0.92 -33.42
CA GLN A 32 13.07 -1.44 -34.05
C GLN A 32 14.16 -1.67 -32.99
N ASN A 33 14.40 -0.71 -32.09
CA ASN A 33 15.33 -0.87 -30.97
C ASN A 33 14.97 -2.09 -30.10
N GLN A 34 13.68 -2.30 -29.84
CA GLN A 34 13.21 -3.48 -29.10
C GLN A 34 13.50 -4.79 -29.85
N ARG A 35 13.30 -4.82 -31.17
CA ARG A 35 13.64 -5.98 -32.02
C ARG A 35 15.14 -6.25 -32.04
N ASP A 36 15.94 -5.20 -32.05
CA ASP A 36 17.40 -5.26 -32.12
C ASP A 36 18.04 -5.47 -30.73
N GLY A 37 17.24 -5.58 -29.67
CA GLY A 37 17.70 -5.80 -28.31
C GLY A 37 18.53 -4.63 -27.76
N ILE A 38 18.33 -3.42 -28.29
CA ILE A 38 19.02 -2.21 -27.85
C ILE A 38 18.34 -1.74 -26.56
N GLU A 39 19.00 -1.97 -25.44
CA GLU A 39 18.57 -1.41 -24.16
C GLU A 39 18.83 0.11 -24.15
N PRO A 40 17.87 0.91 -23.63
CA PRO A 40 18.12 2.33 -23.42
C PRO A 40 19.27 2.50 -22.44
N SER A 41 20.15 3.47 -22.70
CA SER A 41 21.25 3.79 -21.80
C SER A 41 20.74 4.19 -20.42
N ASP A 42 21.45 3.78 -19.37
CA ASP A 42 21.21 4.27 -18.01
C ASP A 42 21.31 5.80 -18.00
N ASP A 43 20.19 6.46 -17.68
CA ASP A 43 20.14 7.91 -17.54
C ASP A 43 20.56 8.27 -16.10
N GLU A 44 21.71 8.93 -15.96
CA GLU A 44 22.22 9.33 -14.63
C GLU A 44 21.26 10.28 -13.89
N ASP A 45 20.41 11.02 -14.61
CA ASP A 45 19.40 11.92 -14.04
C ASP A 45 18.07 11.21 -13.71
N SER A 46 17.90 9.95 -14.10
CA SER A 46 16.71 9.13 -13.81
C SER A 46 17.08 7.76 -13.24
N PRO A 47 17.47 7.69 -11.95
CA PRO A 47 17.77 6.42 -11.30
C PRO A 47 16.60 5.45 -11.39
N ASP A 48 16.88 4.18 -11.67
CA ASP A 48 15.87 3.13 -11.81
C ASP A 48 14.89 3.16 -10.64
N ALA A 49 13.64 3.53 -10.95
CA ALA A 49 12.56 3.65 -9.99
C ALA A 49 12.38 2.35 -9.19
N ALA A 50 12.71 1.19 -9.76
CA ALA A 50 12.65 -0.09 -9.07
C ALA A 50 13.68 -0.21 -7.94
N LEU A 51 14.90 0.33 -8.11
CA LEU A 51 15.92 0.34 -7.08
C LEU A 51 15.54 1.28 -5.93
N LEU A 52 15.04 2.48 -6.25
CA LEU A 52 14.54 3.42 -5.25
C LEU A 52 13.37 2.84 -4.44
N MET A 53 12.42 2.17 -5.11
CA MET A 53 11.30 1.51 -4.42
C MET A 53 11.80 0.43 -3.46
N ARG A 54 12.78 -0.39 -3.89
CA ARG A 54 13.38 -1.44 -3.05
C ARG A 54 14.05 -0.82 -1.83
N GLU A 55 14.79 0.27 -1.98
CA GLU A 55 15.46 0.95 -0.87
C GLU A 55 14.46 1.56 0.12
N ILE A 56 13.35 2.13 -0.37
CA ILE A 56 12.27 2.63 0.47
C ILE A 56 11.60 1.48 1.25
N ILE A 57 11.36 0.34 0.61
CA ILE A 57 10.74 -0.83 1.25
C ILE A 57 11.68 -1.43 2.30
N THR A 58 12.97 -1.54 2.03
CA THR A 58 13.95 -2.06 3.00
C THR A 58 14.13 -1.12 4.19
N LYS A 59 14.19 0.20 3.98
CA LYS A 59 14.21 1.20 5.08
C LYS A 59 12.93 1.20 5.91
N ARG A 60 11.78 0.84 5.31
CA ARG A 60 10.49 0.69 6.01
C ARG A 60 10.30 -0.68 6.68
N ARG A 61 11.28 -1.60 6.65
CA ARG A 61 11.26 -2.86 7.43
C ARG A 61 11.36 -2.67 8.96
N GLY A 62 11.23 -1.44 9.46
CA GLY A 62 10.68 -1.19 10.80
C GLY A 62 9.19 -1.52 10.83
N GLY A 63 8.82 -2.78 10.56
CA GLY A 63 7.45 -3.25 10.69
C GLY A 63 6.97 -3.09 12.12
N ARG A 64 5.69 -2.73 12.29
CA ARG A 64 4.94 -2.80 13.55
C ARG A 64 5.34 -4.08 14.28
N SER A 65 5.77 -3.97 15.54
CA SER A 65 6.24 -5.11 16.32
C SER A 65 5.25 -6.26 16.14
N VAL A 66 5.76 -7.42 15.69
CA VAL A 66 5.00 -8.68 15.71
C VAL A 66 4.49 -8.80 17.15
N GLY A 67 3.18 -8.64 17.34
CA GLY A 67 2.64 -8.23 18.63
C GLY A 67 2.92 -9.26 19.71
N SER A 68 3.98 -9.07 20.51
CA SER A 68 4.37 -9.77 21.75
C SER A 68 4.31 -11.32 21.79
N GLY A 69 3.81 -12.03 20.78
CA GLY A 69 3.63 -13.50 20.77
C GLY A 69 2.62 -14.06 21.78
N ASN A 70 2.18 -13.27 22.77
CA ASN A 70 1.38 -13.75 23.91
C ASN A 70 -0.14 -13.62 23.71
N LYS A 71 -0.61 -13.18 22.54
CA LYS A 71 -2.04 -13.03 22.23
C LYS A 71 -2.42 -13.99 21.11
N GLU A 72 -3.32 -14.91 21.42
CA GLU A 72 -3.92 -15.81 20.45
C GLU A 72 -5.24 -15.23 19.94
N GLN A 73 -5.44 -15.21 18.62
CA GLN A 73 -6.70 -14.79 18.02
C GLN A 73 -7.65 -15.98 17.96
N VAL A 74 -8.71 -15.93 18.75
CA VAL A 74 -9.76 -16.97 18.78
C VAL A 74 -11.11 -16.35 18.42
N ALA A 75 -11.92 -17.08 17.65
CA ALA A 75 -13.29 -16.69 17.33
C ALA A 75 -14.25 -17.16 18.44
N ILE A 76 -14.53 -16.28 19.41
CA ILE A 76 -15.44 -16.54 20.53
C ILE A 76 -16.74 -15.74 20.33
N ARG A 77 -17.87 -16.32 20.69
CA ARG A 77 -19.17 -15.63 20.72
C ARG A 77 -19.38 -14.99 22.08
N PHE A 78 -19.73 -13.70 22.08
CA PHE A 78 -20.15 -12.95 23.26
C PHE A 78 -21.62 -12.57 23.11
N ASP A 79 -22.31 -12.40 24.24
CA ASP A 79 -23.65 -11.83 24.24
C ASP A 79 -23.64 -10.40 23.69
N LYS A 80 -24.76 -10.02 23.06
CA LYS A 80 -24.87 -8.77 22.31
C LYS A 80 -24.78 -7.54 23.22
N ASP A 81 -25.41 -7.60 24.39
CA ASP A 81 -25.42 -6.57 25.42
C ASP A 81 -24.00 -6.28 25.96
N ILE A 82 -23.20 -7.33 26.19
CA ILE A 82 -21.80 -7.21 26.61
C ILE A 82 -20.99 -6.48 25.53
N LEU A 83 -21.14 -6.88 24.26
CA LEU A 83 -20.45 -6.22 23.16
C LEU A 83 -20.89 -4.76 22.97
N GLU A 84 -22.18 -4.46 23.11
CA GLU A 84 -22.70 -3.10 23.03
C GLU A 84 -22.12 -2.22 24.13
N TYR A 85 -22.11 -2.71 25.37
CA TYR A 85 -21.48 -2.01 26.49
C TYR A 85 -20.02 -1.69 26.22
N PHE A 86 -19.19 -2.68 25.87
CA PHE A 86 -17.77 -2.43 25.65
C PHE A 86 -17.52 -1.54 24.43
N ARG A 87 -18.24 -1.72 23.32
CA ARG A 87 -18.11 -0.85 22.13
C ARG A 87 -18.46 0.61 22.43
N SER A 88 -19.44 0.85 23.31
CA SER A 88 -19.80 2.21 23.75
C SER A 88 -18.65 2.93 24.46
N THR A 89 -17.68 2.19 25.03
CA THR A 89 -16.51 2.77 25.71
C THR A 89 -15.46 3.36 24.75
N GLY A 90 -15.64 3.17 23.44
CA GLY A 90 -14.80 3.74 22.40
C GLY A 90 -13.57 2.91 22.04
N THR A 91 -12.52 3.59 21.57
CA THR A 91 -11.29 2.95 21.10
C THR A 91 -10.63 2.13 22.22
N GLY A 92 -10.22 0.90 21.89
CA GLY A 92 -9.59 -0.01 22.86
C GLY A 92 -10.55 -0.88 23.67
N TRP A 93 -11.84 -0.94 23.31
CA TRP A 93 -12.82 -1.81 23.97
C TRP A 93 -12.42 -3.29 24.02
N GLN A 94 -11.71 -3.80 22.99
CA GLN A 94 -11.17 -5.16 22.97
C GLN A 94 -10.06 -5.38 24.01
N THR A 95 -9.25 -4.36 24.30
CA THR A 95 -8.26 -4.44 25.38
C THR A 95 -8.96 -4.46 26.74
N ARG A 96 -9.99 -3.64 26.92
CA ARG A 96 -10.76 -3.59 28.17
C ARG A 96 -11.45 -4.92 28.49
N ILE A 97 -12.14 -5.54 27.52
CA ILE A 97 -12.75 -6.86 27.75
C ILE A 97 -11.70 -7.93 28.10
N ASN A 98 -10.54 -7.88 27.45
CA ASN A 98 -9.44 -8.79 27.77
C ASN A 98 -8.89 -8.56 29.20
N ASP A 99 -8.82 -7.32 29.67
CA ASP A 99 -8.35 -7.01 31.02
C ASP A 99 -9.33 -7.46 32.10
N VAL A 100 -10.64 -7.31 31.86
CA VAL A 100 -11.69 -7.89 32.73
C VAL A 100 -11.58 -9.40 32.81
N LEU A 101 -11.37 -10.08 31.68
CA LEU A 101 -11.17 -11.54 31.67
C LEU A 101 -9.91 -11.95 32.45
N LYS A 102 -8.82 -11.18 32.36
CA LYS A 102 -7.61 -11.43 33.16
C LYS A 102 -7.84 -11.28 34.65
N GLU A 103 -8.57 -10.25 35.07
CA GLU A 103 -8.92 -10.02 36.47
C GLU A 103 -9.79 -11.17 37.00
N TRP A 104 -10.82 -11.55 36.25
CA TRP A 104 -11.65 -12.70 36.60
C TRP A 104 -10.83 -13.99 36.76
N VAL A 105 -9.90 -14.27 35.84
CA VAL A 105 -9.01 -15.44 35.95
C VAL A 105 -8.11 -15.35 37.19
N LYS A 106 -7.56 -14.19 37.53
CA LYS A 106 -6.73 -14.03 38.74
C LYS A 106 -7.52 -14.30 40.02
N ASP A 107 -8.78 -13.86 40.07
CA ASP A 107 -9.62 -14.00 41.26
C ASP A 107 -10.16 -15.43 41.43
N HIS A 108 -10.25 -16.21 40.34
CA HIS A 108 -10.85 -17.55 40.33
C HIS A 108 -9.86 -18.69 40.01
N ALA A 109 -8.60 -18.38 39.74
CA ALA A 109 -7.53 -19.37 39.64
C ALA A 109 -7.05 -19.72 41.07
N ALA A 110 -7.60 -20.79 41.62
CA ALA A 110 -7.11 -21.46 42.82
C ALA A 110 -5.81 -22.23 42.56
#